data_AF-A0A830GJL3-F1
#
_entry.id   AF-A0A830GJL3-F1
#
_cell.length_a   1.000
_cell.length_b   1.000
_cell.length_c   1.000
_cell.angle_alpha   90.00
_cell.angle_beta   90.00
_cell.angle_gamma   90.00
#
_symmetry.space_group_name_H-M   'P 1'
#
loop_
_entity.id
_entity.type
_entity.pdbx_description
1 polymer ?
#
loop_
_entity_poly.entity_id
_entity_poly.type
_entity_poly.pdbx_seq_one_letter_code
_entity_poly.pdbx_strand_id
1 'polypeptide(L)' 'MVCPHLDYRDTDGEHSFDHERPYCEIQGAFVSPMAADLCNDRAHFDHETHCTVYQRHHLGSDQLVPGLDLTDAD' A
#
# COMPACT_ATOMS: atom_id res chain seq x y z
N MET A 1 0.77 10.62 -8.15
CA MET A 1 0.26 11.39 -6.98
C MET A 1 0.51 10.56 -5.74
N VAL A 2 0.67 11.15 -4.56
CA VAL A 2 0.86 10.33 -3.34
C VAL A 2 -0.35 9.43 -3.12
N CYS A 3 -0.10 8.17 -2.78
CA CYS A 3 -1.10 7.17 -2.42
C CYS A 3 -2.01 7.72 -1.31
N PRO A 4 -3.34 7.69 -1.47
CA PRO A 4 -4.28 8.25 -0.49
C PRO A 4 -4.34 7.46 0.83
N HIS A 5 -3.70 6.29 0.90
CA HIS A 5 -3.66 5.42 2.09
C HIS A 5 -2.30 5.46 2.80
N LEU A 6 -1.41 6.36 2.39
CA LEU A 6 -0.15 6.60 3.08
C LEU A 6 -0.35 7.74 4.08
N ASP A 7 -0.15 7.43 5.36
CA ASP A 7 -0.13 8.39 6.45
C ASP A 7 1.27 8.41 7.09
N TYR A 8 1.56 9.46 7.85
CA TYR A 8 2.78 9.62 8.62
C TYR A 8 2.40 9.84 10.08
N ARG A 9 2.73 8.86 10.94
CA ARG A 9 2.33 8.86 12.35
C ARG A 9 3.55 8.86 13.27
N ASP A 10 3.47 9.63 14.33
CA ASP A 10 4.50 9.72 15.38
C ASP A 10 4.18 8.84 16.60
N THR A 11 3.05 8.13 16.59
CA THR A 11 2.59 7.33 17.74
C THR A 11 1.97 6.00 17.30
N ASP A 12 2.11 4.99 18.16
CA ASP A 12 1.46 3.68 18.06
C ASP A 12 0.97 3.25 19.46
N GLY A 13 -0.31 3.53 19.75
CA GLY A 13 -0.88 3.30 21.08
C GLY A 13 -0.18 4.14 22.16
N GLU A 14 0.44 3.48 23.14
CA GLU A 14 1.19 4.14 24.23
C GLU A 14 2.64 4.48 23.85
N HIS A 15 3.09 4.04 22.67
CA HIS A 15 4.45 4.29 22.19
C HIS A 15 4.50 5.53 21.30
N SER A 16 5.47 6.41 21.54
CA SER A 16 5.77 7.57 20.69
C SER A 16 7.14 7.42 20.03
N PHE A 17 7.25 7.82 18.78
CA PHE A 17 8.49 7.86 18.01
C PHE A 17 9.10 9.27 18.04
N ASP A 18 10.43 9.35 17.90
CA ASP A 18 11.12 10.65 17.82
C ASP A 18 10.79 11.44 16.54
N HIS A 19 10.33 10.74 15.50
CA HIS A 19 9.96 11.30 14.20
C HIS A 19 8.78 10.50 13.61
N GLU A 20 8.00 11.15 12.76
CA GLU A 20 6.92 10.51 12.03
C GLU A 20 7.43 9.31 11.20
N ARG A 21 6.65 8.23 11.21
CA ARG A 21 6.90 6.98 10.51
C ARG A 21 5.80 6.73 9.49
N PRO A 22 6.12 6.22 8.30
CA PRO A 22 5.12 5.93 7.29
C PRO A 22 4.22 4.76 7.73
N TYR A 23 2.93 4.94 7.56
CA TYR A 23 1.88 4.01 7.95
C TYR A 23 0.93 3.77 6.77
N CYS A 24 0.68 2.51 6.44
CA CYS A 24 -0.29 2.15 5.40
C CYS A 24 -1.64 1.85 6.05
N GLU A 25 -2.64 2.66 5.75
CA GLU A 25 -3.99 2.52 6.32
C GLU A 25 -4.71 1.26 5.83
N ILE A 26 -4.44 0.80 4.59
CA ILE A 26 -4.99 -0.46 4.07
C ILE A 26 -4.50 -1.66 4.89
N GLN A 27 -3.21 -1.69 5.25
CA GLN A 27 -2.63 -2.79 6.03
C GLN A 27 -2.82 -2.61 7.54
N GLY A 28 -3.15 -1.40 7.98
CA GLY A 28 -3.19 -1.04 9.39
C GLY A 28 -1.82 -1.17 10.07
N ALA A 29 -0.72 -0.89 9.36
CA ALA A 29 0.63 -1.11 9.87
C ALA A 29 1.65 -0.08 9.37
N PHE A 30 2.70 0.14 10.17
CA PHE A 30 3.89 0.87 9.74
C PHE A 30 4.62 0.13 8.64
N VAL A 31 5.12 0.87 7.65
CA VAL A 31 5.81 0.31 6.49
C VAL A 31 7.28 0.76 6.45
N SER A 32 8.08 0.11 5.61
CA SER A 32 9.47 0.51 5.41
C SER A 32 9.56 1.85 4.65
N PRO A 33 10.67 2.60 4.79
CA PRO A 33 10.90 3.78 3.97
C PRO A 33 10.84 3.50 2.46
N MET A 34 11.31 2.33 2.02
CA MET A 34 11.23 1.92 0.61
C MET A 34 9.78 1.75 0.15
N ALA A 35 8.92 1.14 0.97
CA ALA A 35 7.50 1.03 0.66
C ALA A 35 6.82 2.41 0.66
N ALA A 36 7.24 3.30 1.56
CA ALA A 36 6.77 4.69 1.56
C ALA A 36 7.21 5.44 0.29
N ASP A 37 8.43 5.21 -0.22
CA ASP A 37 8.88 5.81 -1.47
C ASP A 37 8.03 5.35 -2.66
N LEU A 38 7.62 4.07 -2.68
CA LEU A 38 6.67 3.55 -3.65
C LEU A 38 5.32 4.28 -3.53
N CYS A 39 4.74 4.35 -2.34
CA CYS A 39 3.47 5.05 -2.10
C CYS A 39 3.53 6.55 -2.38
N ASN A 40 4.70 7.19 -2.29
CA ASN A 40 4.90 8.59 -2.63
C ASN A 40 5.14 8.83 -4.13
N ASP A 41 5.09 7.79 -4.97
CA ASP A 41 5.45 7.82 -6.39
C ASP A 41 6.85 8.41 -6.65
N ARG A 42 7.79 8.12 -5.75
CA ARG A 42 9.18 8.60 -5.89
C ARG A 42 9.95 7.70 -6.85
N ALA A 43 11.00 8.25 -7.47
CA ALA A 43 11.91 7.48 -8.32
C ALA A 43 11.23 6.65 -9.44
N HIS A 44 10.16 7.20 -10.04
CA HIS A 44 9.34 6.56 -11.08
C HIS A 44 8.51 5.35 -10.61
N PHE A 45 8.39 5.14 -9.30
CA PHE A 45 7.32 4.30 -8.78
C PHE A 45 5.96 4.96 -8.98
N ASP A 46 4.94 4.12 -8.94
CA ASP A 46 3.54 4.47 -9.10
C ASP A 46 2.75 3.52 -8.20
N HIS A 47 2.13 4.05 -7.16
CA HIS A 47 1.37 3.25 -6.22
C HIS A 47 0.19 2.51 -6.86
N GLU A 48 -0.40 3.02 -7.94
CA GLU A 48 -1.54 2.38 -8.60
C GLU A 48 -1.14 1.07 -9.29
N THR A 49 0.06 1.02 -9.85
CA THR A 49 0.52 -0.11 -10.68
C THR A 49 1.63 -0.94 -10.03
N HIS A 50 2.44 -0.37 -9.15
CA HIS A 50 3.54 -1.05 -8.49
C HIS A 50 3.23 -1.52 -7.06
N CYS A 51 2.22 -0.96 -6.38
CA CYS A 51 1.82 -1.41 -5.04
C CYS A 51 0.76 -2.51 -5.13
N THR A 52 1.11 -3.75 -4.76
CA THR A 52 0.14 -4.85 -4.77
C THR A 52 -0.96 -4.70 -3.71
N VAL A 53 -0.67 -4.00 -2.61
CA VAL A 53 -1.66 -3.70 -1.56
C VAL A 53 -2.72 -2.76 -2.08
N TYR A 54 -2.31 -1.65 -2.72
CA TYR A 54 -3.23 -0.69 -3.32
C TYR A 54 -4.07 -1.36 -4.41
N GLN A 55 -3.42 -2.10 -5.30
CA GLN A 55 -4.11 -2.86 -6.34
C GLN A 55 -5.16 -3.80 -5.76
N ARG A 56 -4.82 -4.62 -4.77
CA ARG A 56 -5.80 -5.54 -4.15
C ARG A 56 -6.97 -4.85 -3.46
N HIS A 57 -6.76 -3.63 -2.97
CA HIS A 57 -7.79 -2.87 -2.28
C HIS A 57 -8.72 -2.11 -3.25
N HIS A 58 -8.20 -1.66 -4.40
CA HIS A 58 -8.93 -0.82 -5.36
C HIS A 58 -9.33 -1.52 -6.65
N LEU A 59 -8.60 -2.54 -7.05
CA LEU A 59 -8.93 -3.42 -8.16
C LEU A 59 -9.65 -4.64 -7.60
N GLY A 60 -10.80 -4.98 -8.18
CA GLY A 60 -11.52 -6.20 -7.84
C GLY A 60 -10.65 -7.44 -8.07
N SER A 61 -10.93 -8.53 -7.36
CA SER A 61 -10.17 -9.79 -7.41
C SER A 61 -9.95 -10.31 -8.84
N ASP A 62 -10.95 -10.10 -9.70
CA ASP A 62 -11.00 -10.48 -11.11
C ASP A 62 -9.99 -9.73 -12.00
N GLN A 63 -9.44 -8.61 -11.50
CA GLN A 63 -8.58 -7.69 -12.26
C GLN A 63 -7.10 -7.76 -11.87
N LEU A 64 -6.76 -8.53 -10.83
CA LEU A 64 -5.39 -8.65 -10.31
C LEU A 64 -4.50 -9.59 -11.11
N VAL A 65 -5.10 -10.43 -11.97
CA VAL A 65 -4.39 -11.33 -12.87
C VAL A 65 -5.10 -11.29 -14.22
N PRO A 66 -4.58 -10.51 -15.19
CA PRO A 66 -5.11 -10.55 -16.55
C PRO A 66 -5.03 -11.98 -17.10
N GLY A 67 -6.18 -12.62 -17.30
CA GLY A 67 -6.30 -13.95 -17.92
C GLY A 67 -6.27 -15.15 -16.97
N LEU A 68 -6.37 -14.97 -15.64
CA LEU A 68 -6.64 -16.09 -14.73
C LEU A 68 -8.13 -16.17 -14.46
N ASP A 69 -8.86 -16.91 -15.30
CA ASP A 69 -10.26 -17.22 -15.06
C ASP A 69 -10.35 -18.22 -13.89
N LEU A 70 -10.89 -17.77 -12.74
CA LEU A 70 -11.06 -18.59 -11.55
C LEU A 70 -12.36 -19.41 -11.56
N THR A 71 -13.14 -19.40 -12.65
CA THR A 71 -14.38 -20.19 -12.73
C THR A 71 -14.18 -21.70 -12.84
N ASP A 72 -12.95 -22.20 -12.93
CA ASP A 72 -12.65 -23.64 -13.09
C ASP A 72 -12.12 -24.33 -11.82
N ALA A 73 -12.26 -23.71 -10.64
CA ALA A 73 -11.92 -24.37 -9.36
C ALA A 73 -13.10 -25.21 -8.83
N ASP A 74 -13.34 -26.39 -9.43
CA ASP A 74 -14.18 -27.47 -8.90
C ASP A 74 -13.35 -28.45 -8.06
#